data_AF-A0A968EBX4-F1
#
_entry.id   AF-A0A968EBX4-F1
#
_cell.length_a   1.000
_cell.length_b   1.000
_cell.length_c   1.000
_cell.angle_alpha   90.00
_cell.angle_beta   90.00
_cell.angle_gamma   90.00
#
_symmetry.space_group_name_H-M   'P 1'
#
loop_
_entity.id
_entity.type
_entity.pdbx_description
1 polymer ?
#
loop_
_entity_poly.entity_id
_entity_poly.type
_entity_poly.pdbx_seq_one_letter_code
_entity_poly.pdbx_strand_id
1 'polypeptide(L)'
;MSYHLTRLGRPHLVLERERIGASWLTKRWDSFTLVTPNWTLQLPGFPYRGDAPHGFLPRDEIVAYLEAYAASFGAPIERGVAV
;
A
#
# COMPACT_ATOMS: atom_id res chain seq x y z
N MET A 1 -8.18 -7.21 2.00
CA MET A 1 -9.11 -8.08 1.24
C MET A 1 -8.40 -8.90 0.18
N SER A 2 -7.81 -8.28 -0.87
CA SER A 2 -7.13 -8.99 -1.97
C SER A 2 -6.15 -10.08 -1.48
N TYR A 3 -5.26 -9.77 -0.53
CA TYR A 3 -4.38 -10.77 0.10
C TYR A 3 -5.09 -12.04 0.60
N HIS A 4 -6.22 -11.90 1.27
CA HIS A 4 -6.98 -13.06 1.76
C HIS A 4 -7.66 -13.81 0.63
N LEU A 5 -8.20 -13.11 -0.38
CA LEU A 5 -8.80 -13.75 -1.55
C LEU A 5 -7.76 -14.54 -2.36
N THR A 6 -6.56 -13.98 -2.55
CA THR A 6 -5.42 -14.71 -3.17
C THR A 6 -5.10 -15.97 -2.39
N ARG A 7 -4.95 -15.87 -1.05
CA ARG A 7 -4.65 -17.03 -0.20
C ARG A 7 -5.74 -18.10 -0.20
N LEU A 8 -6.99 -17.71 -0.40
CA LEU A 8 -8.13 -18.63 -0.48
C LEU A 8 -8.37 -19.15 -1.92
N GLY A 9 -7.50 -18.80 -2.88
CA GLY A 9 -7.66 -19.19 -4.28
C GLY A 9 -8.93 -18.62 -4.94
N ARG A 10 -9.44 -17.50 -4.43
CA ARG A 10 -10.66 -16.86 -4.96
C ARG A 10 -10.30 -15.88 -6.07
N PRO A 11 -10.81 -16.06 -7.30
CA PRO A 11 -10.60 -15.11 -8.39
C PRO A 11 -11.12 -13.72 -8.00
N HIS A 12 -10.31 -12.71 -8.24
CA HIS A 12 -10.66 -11.31 -8.02
C HIS A 12 -9.71 -10.42 -8.82
N LEU A 13 -10.10 -9.15 -8.99
CA LEU A 13 -9.32 -8.12 -9.65
C LEU A 13 -9.45 -6.81 -8.86
N VAL A 14 -8.34 -6.11 -8.68
CA VAL A 14 -8.31 -4.76 -8.11
C VAL A 14 -8.13 -3.78 -9.25
N LEU A 15 -9.07 -2.85 -9.40
CA LEU A 15 -9.01 -1.80 -10.42
C LEU A 15 -8.45 -0.52 -9.79
N GLU A 16 -7.36 -0.01 -10.35
CA GLU A 16 -6.71 1.23 -9.94
C GLU A 16 -6.72 2.22 -11.11
N ARG A 17 -7.09 3.48 -10.82
CA ARG A 17 -7.24 4.51 -11.84
C ARG A 17 -5.92 4.92 -12.48
N GLU A 18 -4.85 5.01 -11.68
CA GLU A 18 -3.54 5.49 -12.15
C GLU A 18 -2.43 4.54 -11.71
N ARG A 19 -1.99 4.67 -10.46
CA ARG A 19 -0.93 3.86 -9.86
C ARG A 19 -1.24 3.63 -8.39
N ILE A 20 -0.64 2.58 -7.84
CA ILE A 20 -0.74 2.29 -6.41
C ILE A 20 -0.30 3.53 -5.63
N GLY A 21 -1.16 4.00 -4.72
CA GLY A 21 -0.89 5.16 -3.88
C GLY A 21 -0.95 6.52 -4.59
N ALA A 22 -1.53 6.62 -5.80
CA ALA A 22 -1.59 7.87 -6.57
C ALA A 22 -2.13 9.06 -5.77
N SER A 23 -3.15 8.86 -4.92
CA SER A 23 -3.71 9.94 -4.09
C SER A 23 -2.73 10.51 -3.07
N TRP A 24 -1.76 9.72 -2.58
CA TRP A 24 -0.70 10.27 -1.74
C TRP A 24 0.27 11.09 -2.58
N LEU A 25 0.70 10.58 -3.74
CA LEU A 25 1.68 11.26 -4.60
C LEU A 25 1.15 12.57 -5.21
N THR A 26 -0.09 12.59 -5.69
CA THR A 26 -0.60 13.71 -6.51
C THR A 26 -1.49 14.68 -5.76
N LYS A 27 -2.03 14.29 -4.59
CA LYS A 27 -3.00 15.10 -3.84
C LYS A 27 -2.52 15.51 -2.45
N ARG A 28 -1.27 15.19 -2.07
CA ARG A 28 -0.67 15.60 -0.79
C ARG A 28 0.59 16.43 -1.02
N TRP A 29 0.91 17.28 -0.05
CA TRP A 29 2.10 18.13 -0.03
C TRP A 29 3.37 17.31 0.28
N ASP A 30 4.54 17.87 -0.04
CA ASP A 30 5.82 17.16 0.05
C ASP A 30 6.21 16.76 1.48
N SER A 31 5.84 17.56 2.48
CA SER A 31 6.09 17.25 3.90
C SER A 31 5.04 16.33 4.54
N PHE A 32 4.19 15.68 3.75
CA PHE A 32 3.18 14.77 4.28
C PHE A 32 3.82 13.55 4.95
N THR A 33 3.35 13.24 6.16
CA THR A 33 3.67 12.02 6.92
C THR A 33 2.37 11.43 7.49
N LEU A 34 2.40 10.13 7.82
CA LEU A 34 1.29 9.49 8.53
C LEU A 34 1.12 10.09 9.94
N VAL A 35 -0.10 10.03 10.47
CA VAL A 35 -0.40 10.48 11.85
C VAL A 35 -0.31 9.35 12.88
N THR A 36 -0.06 8.12 12.41
CA THR A 36 0.07 6.92 13.24
C THR A 36 1.52 6.43 13.21
N PRO A 37 2.08 5.94 14.34
CA PRO A 37 3.43 5.40 14.36
C PRO A 37 3.63 4.23 13.38
N ASN A 38 4.82 4.09 12.82
CA ASN A 38 5.12 3.09 11.80
C ASN A 38 4.91 1.64 12.26
N TRP A 39 5.15 1.33 13.55
CA TRP A 39 4.91 -0.02 14.10
C TRP A 39 3.45 -0.48 13.98
N THR A 40 2.51 0.47 13.83
CA THR A 40 1.08 0.18 13.62
C THR A 40 0.76 -0.31 12.21
N LEU A 41 1.67 -0.11 11.24
CA LEU A 41 1.51 -0.61 9.88
C LEU A 41 1.69 -2.13 9.86
N GLN A 42 0.56 -2.82 9.97
CA GLN A 42 0.47 -4.27 10.09
C GLN A 42 -0.44 -4.79 8.97
N LEU A 43 -0.04 -4.59 7.71
CA LEU A 43 -0.81 -5.18 6.61
C LEU A 43 -0.74 -6.70 6.72
N PRO A 44 -1.80 -7.44 6.36
CA PRO A 44 -1.84 -8.89 6.49
C PRO A 44 -0.62 -9.59 5.86
N GLY A 45 0.22 -10.23 6.69
CA GLY A 45 1.43 -10.90 6.22
C GLY A 45 2.60 -9.97 5.83
N PHE A 46 2.44 -8.65 6.00
CA PHE A 46 3.40 -7.64 5.60
C PHE A 46 3.49 -6.53 6.66
N PRO A 47 4.12 -6.80 7.82
CA PRO A 47 4.34 -5.78 8.84
C PRO A 47 5.38 -4.75 8.37
N TYR A 48 5.41 -3.59 9.01
CA TYR A 48 6.50 -2.64 8.87
C TYR A 48 7.85 -3.26 9.27
N ARG A 49 8.87 -3.02 8.45
CA ARG A 49 10.24 -3.56 8.62
C ARG A 49 11.33 -2.48 8.57
N GLY A 50 10.95 -1.20 8.58
CA GLY A 50 11.92 -0.11 8.61
C GLY A 50 12.52 0.07 10.01
N ASP A 51 13.51 0.95 10.09
CA ASP A 51 14.34 1.21 11.27
C ASP A 51 13.75 2.26 12.23
N ALA A 52 12.68 2.95 11.83
CA ALA A 52 12.02 4.00 12.61
C ALA A 52 10.61 3.58 13.09
N PRO A 53 10.45 2.58 13.98
CA PRO A 53 9.14 2.06 14.39
C PRO A 53 8.27 3.10 15.09
N HIS A 54 8.87 4.03 15.85
CA HIS A 54 8.19 5.12 16.54
C HIS A 54 8.08 6.40 15.70
N GLY A 55 8.61 6.38 14.47
CA GLY A 55 8.49 7.49 13.52
C GLY A 55 7.15 7.49 12.78
N PHE A 56 7.03 8.44 11.86
CA PHE A 56 5.85 8.64 11.02
C PHE A 56 6.25 8.55 9.55
N LEU A 57 5.64 7.63 8.81
CA LEU A 57 6.06 7.30 7.46
C LEU A 57 5.81 8.47 6.50
N PRO A 58 6.84 8.97 5.79
CA PRO A 58 6.67 9.98 4.75
C PRO A 58 5.81 9.49 3.57
N ARG A 59 5.29 10.44 2.80
CA ARG A 59 4.47 10.22 1.60
C ARG A 59 5.06 9.16 0.67
N ASP A 60 6.33 9.28 0.32
CA ASP A 60 6.95 8.43 -0.70
C ASP A 60 7.19 7.01 -0.15
N GLU A 61 7.49 6.90 1.14
CA GLU A 61 7.69 5.63 1.83
C GLU A 61 6.39 4.84 2.01
N ILE A 62 5.26 5.50 2.33
CA ILE A 62 3.97 4.79 2.40
C ILE A 62 3.54 4.25 1.04
N VAL A 63 3.83 4.98 -0.04
CA VAL A 63 3.57 4.51 -1.41
C VAL A 63 4.46 3.29 -1.72
N ALA A 64 5.75 3.37 -1.43
CA ALA A 64 6.68 2.25 -1.62
C ALA A 64 6.28 1.01 -0.79
N TYR A 65 5.80 1.21 0.44
CA TYR A 65 5.28 0.13 1.29
C TYR A 65 4.05 -0.56 0.67
N LEU A 66 3.13 0.18 0.07
CA LEU A 66 1.96 -0.39 -0.61
C LEU A 66 2.33 -1.13 -1.90
N GLU A 67 3.28 -0.58 -2.68
CA GLU A 67 3.81 -1.25 -3.87
C GLU A 67 4.50 -2.58 -3.52
N ALA A 68 5.33 -2.58 -2.48
CA ALA A 68 5.99 -3.79 -1.97
C ALA A 68 4.98 -4.80 -1.42
N TYR A 69 3.93 -4.34 -0.72
CA TYR A 69 2.87 -5.21 -0.25
C TYR A 69 2.13 -5.90 -1.40
N ALA A 70 1.73 -5.15 -2.43
CA ALA A 70 1.08 -5.72 -3.61
C ALA A 70 1.98 -6.75 -4.33
N ALA A 71 3.28 -6.47 -4.43
CA ALA A 71 4.25 -7.38 -5.03
C ALA A 71 4.41 -8.68 -4.21
N SER A 72 4.35 -8.61 -2.87
CA SER A 72 4.63 -9.74 -1.97
C SER A 72 3.76 -10.98 -2.17
N PHE A 73 2.56 -10.83 -2.74
CA PHE A 73 1.65 -11.94 -3.05
C PHE A 73 1.14 -11.92 -4.50
N GLY A 74 1.77 -11.10 -5.37
CA GLY A 74 1.36 -10.96 -6.77
C GLY A 74 -0.09 -10.49 -6.91
N ALA A 75 -0.46 -9.40 -6.23
CA ALA A 75 -1.82 -8.89 -6.25
C ALA A 75 -2.33 -8.67 -7.69
N PRO A 76 -3.52 -9.18 -8.06
CA PRO A 76 -4.09 -8.96 -9.39
C PRO A 76 -4.63 -7.54 -9.49
N ILE A 77 -3.78 -6.60 -9.88
CA ILE A 77 -4.11 -5.18 -10.00
C ILE A 77 -4.05 -4.77 -11.47
N GLU A 78 -5.15 -4.25 -11.99
CA GLU A 78 -5.20 -3.59 -13.29
C GLU A 78 -5.22 -2.08 -13.10
N ARG A 79 -4.30 -1.39 -13.78
CA ARG A 79 -4.07 0.06 -13.66
C ARG A 79 -4.64 0.78 -14.88
N GLY A 80 -5.01 2.05 -14.73
CA GLY A 80 -5.58 2.86 -15.81
C GLY A 80 -7.10 2.70 -15.96
N VAL A 81 -7.77 2.09 -14.98
CA VAL A 81 -9.20 1.78 -15.05
C VAL A 81 -9.98 2.71 -14.12
N ALA A 82 -10.87 3.53 -14.69
CA ALA A 82 -11.84 4.32 -13.95
C ALA A 82 -13.20 3.62 -13.95
N VAL A 83 -13.80 3.43 -12.77
CA VAL A 83 -15.11 2.80 -12.55
C VAL A 83 -16.06 3.71 -11.80
#